data_AF-A0A1A3F4S8-F1
#
_entry.id   AF-A0A1A3F4S8-F1
#
_cell.length_a   1.000
_cell.length_b   1.000
_cell.length_c   1.000
_cell.angle_alpha   90.00
_cell.angle_beta   90.00
_cell.angle_gamma   90.00
#
_symmetry.space_group_name_H-M   'P 1'
#
loop_
_entity.id
_entity.type
_entity.pdbx_description
1 polymer ?
#
loop_
_entity_poly.entity_id
_entity_poly.type
_entity_poly.pdbx_seq_one_letter_code
_entity_poly.pdbx_strand_id
1 'polypeptide(L)' 'MIPKLLLGVAGVAIALGASGWATASAAIDPNPFSHLSCACQDSDPPGSPALRDNINQGLHQGISAPSVVE' A
#
# COMPACT_ATOMS: atom_id res chain seq x y z
N MET A 1 48.86 -13.54 -43.68
CA MET A 1 48.85 -14.76 -42.85
C MET A 1 48.35 -14.38 -41.45
N ILE A 2 47.24 -14.97 -41.01
CA ILE A 2 46.67 -14.78 -39.67
C ILE A 2 47.21 -15.88 -38.75
N PRO A 3 47.81 -15.57 -37.59
CA PRO A 3 47.80 -16.50 -36.48
C PRO A 3 46.61 -16.18 -35.58
N LYS A 4 45.66 -17.11 -35.54
CA LYS A 4 44.60 -17.20 -34.53
C LYS A 4 45.28 -17.36 -33.16
N LEU A 5 45.07 -16.41 -32.25
CA LEU A 5 45.19 -16.66 -30.81
C LEU A 5 43.79 -16.58 -30.21
N LEU A 6 43.04 -17.65 -30.47
CA LEU A 6 41.98 -18.10 -29.59
C LEU A 6 42.62 -18.60 -28.29
N LEU A 7 41.85 -18.55 -27.20
CA LEU A 7 42.16 -19.09 -25.86
C LEU A 7 42.97 -18.17 -24.93
N GLY A 8 42.45 -16.95 -24.72
CA GLY A 8 42.73 -16.16 -23.52
C GLY A 8 41.64 -16.37 -22.48
N VAL A 9 41.79 -17.41 -21.66
CA VAL A 9 41.15 -17.60 -20.35
C VAL A 9 39.63 -17.78 -20.35
N ALA A 10 39.21 -18.98 -20.79
CA ALA A 10 38.08 -19.66 -20.17
C ALA A 10 38.46 -19.95 -18.70
N GLY A 11 38.22 -18.97 -17.84
CA GLY A 11 38.33 -19.10 -16.39
C GLY A 11 36.95 -18.97 -15.80
N VAL A 12 36.18 -20.05 -15.85
CA VAL A 12 34.96 -20.20 -15.04
C VAL A 12 35.38 -20.07 -13.59
N ALA A 13 35.05 -18.93 -13.00
CA ALA A 13 34.80 -18.83 -11.58
C ALA A 13 33.50 -18.04 -11.44
N ILE A 14 32.38 -18.71 -11.75
CA ILE A 14 31.11 -18.39 -11.13
C ILE A 14 31.35 -18.69 -9.66
N ALA A 15 31.87 -17.72 -8.92
CA ALA A 15 31.75 -17.75 -7.48
C ALA A 15 30.25 -17.65 -7.23
N LEU A 16 29.62 -18.82 -7.03
CA LEU A 16 28.42 -18.93 -6.21
C LEU A 16 28.82 -18.47 -4.80
N GLY A 17 29.08 -17.17 -4.67
CA GLY A 17 29.21 -16.50 -3.39
C GLY A 17 27.83 -16.59 -2.79
N ALA A 18 27.72 -17.54 -1.86
CA ALA A 18 26.62 -17.79 -0.93
C ALA A 18 25.39 -16.92 -1.19
N SER A 19 24.29 -17.58 -1.56
CA SER A 19 22.93 -17.09 -1.42
C SER A 19 22.67 -16.67 0.02
N GLY A 20 23.21 -15.52 0.40
CA GLY A 20 22.90 -14.78 1.61
C GLY A 20 21.99 -13.63 1.20
N TRP A 21 20.89 -13.94 0.50
CA TRP A 21 19.72 -13.12 0.75
C TRP A 21 19.46 -13.31 2.23
N ALA A 22 19.91 -12.35 3.04
CA ALA A 22 19.20 -12.07 4.27
C ALA A 22 17.78 -11.76 3.81
N THR A 23 16.95 -12.77 3.72
CA THR A 23 15.52 -12.59 3.80
C THR A 23 15.35 -11.91 5.13
N ALA A 24 15.22 -10.58 5.11
CA ALA A 24 14.63 -9.87 6.22
C ALA A 24 13.35 -10.66 6.48
N SER A 25 13.33 -11.39 7.59
CA SER A 25 12.11 -12.00 8.06
C SER A 25 11.18 -10.81 8.28
N ALA A 26 10.28 -10.58 7.33
CA ALA A 26 9.11 -9.77 7.61
C ALA A 26 8.47 -10.50 8.78
N ALA A 27 8.62 -9.94 9.97
CA ALA A 27 7.87 -10.42 11.12
C ALA A 27 6.42 -10.38 10.64
N ILE A 28 5.83 -11.56 10.47
CA ILE A 28 4.42 -11.65 10.13
C ILE A 28 3.74 -11.10 11.36
N ASP A 29 3.30 -9.85 11.29
CA ASP A 29 2.46 -9.28 12.33
C ASP A 29 1.27 -10.24 12.46
N PRO A 30 1.09 -10.90 13.62
CA PRO A 30 0.01 -11.86 13.80
C PRO A 30 -1.37 -11.20 13.63
N ASN A 31 -1.42 -9.87 13.69
CA ASN A 31 -2.55 -9.04 13.35
C ASN A 31 -2.14 -7.94 12.35
N PRO A 32 -2.28 -8.14 11.03
CA PRO A 32 -1.92 -7.13 10.02
C PRO A 32 -2.71 -5.81 10.15
N PHE A 33 -3.71 -5.77 11.03
CA PHE A 33 -4.51 -4.59 11.34
C PHE A 33 -4.10 -3.86 12.63
N SER A 34 -3.02 -4.29 13.31
CA SER A 34 -2.55 -3.66 14.57
C SER A 34 -2.25 -2.16 14.44
N HIS A 35 -1.99 -1.70 13.22
CA HIS A 35 -1.73 -0.29 12.89
C HIS A 35 -2.94 0.47 12.36
N LEU A 36 -4.11 -0.18 12.27
CA LEU A 36 -5.34 0.51 11.92
C LEU A 36 -5.89 1.21 13.16
N SER A 37 -6.11 2.51 13.02
CA SER A 37 -6.89 3.30 13.96
C SER A 37 -7.89 4.12 13.17
N CYS A 38 -9.04 4.39 13.78
CA CYS A 38 -9.96 5.38 13.26
C CYS A 38 -9.34 6.76 13.46
N ALA A 39 -8.90 7.40 12.39
CA ALA A 39 -8.43 8.79 12.39
C ALA A 39 -9.58 9.78 12.10
N CYS A 40 -10.83 9.36 12.31
CA CYS A 40 -11.98 10.24 12.13
C CYS A 40 -11.86 11.40 13.13
N GLN A 41 -12.08 12.62 12.65
CA GLN A 41 -12.30 13.75 13.54
C GLN A 41 -13.49 13.41 14.44
N ASP A 42 -13.33 13.61 15.75
CA ASP A 42 -14.43 13.43 16.71
C ASP A 42 -15.65 14.18 16.19
N SER A 43 -16.69 13.41 15.89
CA SER A 43 -17.97 13.95 15.46
C SER A 43 -18.76 14.42 16.67
N ASP A 44 -19.74 15.30 16.46
CA ASP A 44 -20.63 15.70 17.54
C ASP A 44 -21.23 14.47 18.24
N PRO A 45 -21.42 14.53 19.58
CA PRO A 45 -21.89 13.38 20.33
C PRO A 45 -23.23 12.86 19.79
N PRO A 46 -23.50 11.55 19.92
CA PRO A 46 -24.74 10.96 19.46
C PRO A 46 -25.98 11.71 20.00
N GLY A 47 -26.91 12.03 19.10
CA GLY A 47 -28.15 12.74 19.45
C GLY A 47 -28.01 14.25 19.65
N SER A 48 -26.81 14.82 19.50
CA SER A 48 -26.63 16.27 19.55
C SER A 48 -27.46 16.99 18.46
N PRO A 49 -27.89 18.24 18.71
CA PRO A 49 -28.58 19.05 17.70
C PRO A 49 -27.73 19.23 16.43
N ALA A 50 -26.44 19.52 16.58
CA ALA A 50 -25.51 19.71 15.46
C ALA A 50 -25.40 18.46 14.57
N LEU A 51 -25.32 17.26 15.17
CA LEU A 51 -25.36 16.01 14.40
C LEU A 51 -26.65 15.87 13.60
N ARG A 52 -27.81 16.16 14.21
CA ARG A 52 -29.12 16.06 13.55
C ARG A 52 -29.24 17.05 12.40
N ASP A 53 -28.76 18.27 12.59
CA ASP A 53 -28.79 19.32 11.56
C ASP A 53 -27.90 18.95 10.37
N ASN A 54 -26.70 18.43 10.62
CA ASN A 54 -25.80 17.93 9.58
C ASN A 54 -26.43 16.77 8.78
N ILE A 55 -27.11 15.83 9.47
CA ILE A 55 -27.83 14.73 8.81
C ILE A 55 -28.95 15.27 7.91
N ASN A 56 -29.77 16.18 8.42
CA ASN A 56 -30.85 16.79 7.64
C ASN A 56 -30.30 17.52 6.42
N GLN A 57 -29.24 18.30 6.60
CA GLN A 57 -28.59 19.01 5.50
C GLN A 57 -28.10 18.04 4.40
N GLY A 58 -27.41 16.97 4.78
CA GLY A 58 -26.94 15.96 3.84
C GLY A 58 -28.08 15.27 3.07
N LEU A 59 -29.18 14.94 3.76
CA LEU A 59 -30.38 14.40 3.12
C LEU A 59 -30.96 15.37 2.09
N HIS A 60 -31.14 16.64 2.46
CA HIS A 60 -31.64 17.67 1.56
C HIS A 60 -30.74 17.85 0.34
N GLN A 61 -29.41 17.84 0.54
CA GLN A 61 -28.44 17.94 -0.54
C GLN A 61 -28.53 16.74 -1.49
N GLY A 62 -28.64 15.52 -0.96
CA GLY A 62 -28.75 14.30 -1.76
C GLY A 62 -30.03 14.24 -2.59
N ILE A 63 -31.17 14.64 -2.02
CA ILE A 63 -32.46 14.70 -2.74
C ILE A 63 -32.45 15.79 -3.81
N SER A 64 -31.79 16.91 -3.53
CA SER A 64 -31.71 18.05 -4.45
C SER A 64 -30.62 17.89 -5.50
N ALA A 65 -29.74 16.89 -5.36
CA ALA A 65 -28.67 16.65 -6.30
C ALA A 65 -29.26 16.18 -7.64
N PRO A 66 -28.83 16.76 -8.77
CA PRO A 66 -29.24 16.27 -10.07
C PRO A 66 -28.74 14.83 -10.26
N SER A 67 -29.51 14.00 -10.94
CA SER A 67 -29.05 12.66 -11.34
C SER A 67 -27.81 12.81 -12.21
N VAL A 68 -26.69 12.23 -11.78
CA VAL A 68 -25.53 12.07 -12.65
C VAL A 68 -25.90 11.01 -13.68
N VAL A 69 -26.28 11.46 -14.88
CA VAL A 69 -26.38 10.58 -16.04
C VAL A 69 -24.97 10.49 -16.61
N GLU A 70 -24.30 9.38 -16.34
CA GLU A 70 -23.04 9.00 -16.97
C GLU A 70 -23.30 8.26 -18.28
#